data_AF-A0A2K8SUN3-F1
#
_entry.id   AF-A0A2K8SUN3-F1
#
_cell.length_a   1.000
_cell.length_b   1.000
_cell.length_c   1.000
_cell.angle_alpha   90.00
_cell.angle_beta   90.00
_cell.angle_gamma   90.00
#
_symmetry.space_group_name_H-M   'P 1'
#
loop_
_entity.id
_entity.type
_entity.pdbx_description
1 polymer ?
#
loop_
_entity_poly.entity_id
_entity_poly.type
_entity_poly.pdbx_seq_one_letter_code
_entity_poly.pdbx_strand_id
1 'polypeptide(L)'
;MVELDAERLRQMLPPEGVGMKHSPIRLCGACYAESVCHKIEWQFKKTVGCDRHQLRLLSKCPVCEKPFPIPALWMDGQCQRCFTSFAEMAKYQKPY
;
A
#
# COMPACT_ATOMS: atom_id res chain seq x y z
N MET A 1 -5.43 -19.36 -21.63
CA MET A 1 -5.90 -19.23 -20.24
C MET A 1 -4.69 -19.19 -19.35
N VAL A 2 -4.67 -18.33 -18.32
CA VAL A 2 -3.66 -18.43 -17.26
C VAL A 2 -4.24 -19.39 -16.23
N GLU A 3 -3.72 -20.61 -16.18
CA GLU A 3 -4.09 -21.58 -15.16
C GLU A 3 -3.18 -21.38 -13.94
N LEU A 4 -3.80 -21.04 -12.81
CA LEU A 4 -3.12 -20.99 -11.53
C LEU A 4 -3.47 -22.25 -10.77
N ASP A 5 -2.43 -23.00 -10.40
CA ASP A 5 -2.57 -24.12 -9.47
C ASP A 5 -3.22 -23.67 -8.15
N ALA A 6 -4.03 -24.55 -7.56
CA ALA A 6 -4.80 -24.25 -6.36
C ALA A 6 -3.90 -24.00 -5.13
N GLU A 7 -2.75 -24.66 -5.05
CA GLU A 7 -1.78 -24.44 -3.99
C GLU A 7 -1.13 -23.05 -4.13
N ARG A 8 -0.77 -22.67 -5.36
CA ARG A 8 -0.28 -21.31 -5.66
C ARG A 8 -1.31 -20.25 -5.34
N LEU A 9 -2.59 -20.48 -5.62
CA LEU A 9 -3.67 -19.56 -5.25
C LEU A 9 -3.76 -19.38 -3.73
N ARG A 10 -3.65 -20.49 -2.96
CA ARG A 10 -3.65 -20.44 -1.49
C ARG A 10 -2.48 -19.63 -0.94
N GLN A 11 -1.31 -19.71 -1.56
CA GLN A 11 -0.13 -18.92 -1.15
C GLN A 11 -0.29 -17.41 -1.39
N MET A 12 -1.21 -16.98 -2.26
CA MET A 12 -1.51 -15.56 -2.50
C MET A 12 -2.52 -14.98 -1.49
N LEU A 13 -3.15 -15.82 -0.68
CA LEU A 13 -4.07 -15.40 0.37
C LEU A 13 -3.30 -14.83 1.58
N PRO A 14 -3.95 -13.97 2.40
CA PRO A 14 -3.39 -13.60 3.68
C PRO A 14 -3.07 -14.83 4.53
N PRO A 15 -2.03 -14.78 5.40
CA PRO A 15 -1.74 -15.86 6.32
C PRO A 15 -2.96 -16.21 7.18
N GLU A 16 -3.06 -17.47 7.60
CA GLU A 16 -4.19 -17.96 8.40
C GLU A 16 -4.40 -17.11 9.66
N GLY A 17 -5.65 -16.76 9.94
CA GLY A 17 -6.04 -15.89 11.06
C GLY A 17 -5.71 -14.40 10.87
N VAL A 18 -5.05 -13.99 9.78
CA VAL A 18 -4.72 -12.57 9.52
C VAL A 18 -5.84 -11.90 8.72
N GLY A 19 -6.66 -11.12 9.42
CA GLY A 19 -7.67 -10.29 8.77
C GLY A 19 -7.07 -9.18 7.90
N MET A 20 -7.77 -8.83 6.82
CA MET A 20 -7.46 -7.67 5.98
C MET A 20 -8.22 -6.41 6.40
N LYS A 21 -7.63 -5.27 6.08
CA LYS A 21 -8.20 -3.93 6.17
C LYS A 21 -8.37 -3.40 4.75
N HIS A 22 -9.58 -3.56 4.22
CA HIS A 22 -9.91 -3.13 2.85
C HIS A 22 -10.06 -1.61 2.71
N SER A 23 -10.23 -0.89 3.83
CA SER A 23 -10.25 0.57 3.88
C SER A 23 -9.78 1.08 5.25
N PRO A 24 -9.05 2.21 5.31
CA PRO A 24 -8.49 2.95 4.18
C PRO A 24 -7.31 2.19 3.55
N ILE A 25 -7.09 2.39 2.25
CA ILE A 25 -5.94 1.83 1.55
C ILE A 25 -4.67 2.48 2.08
N ARG A 26 -3.75 1.65 2.55
CA ARG A 26 -2.44 2.05 3.05
C ARG A 26 -1.31 1.91 2.02
N LEU A 27 -0.36 2.85 2.03
CA LEU A 27 0.89 2.78 1.23
C LEU A 27 2.11 3.32 1.98
N CYS A 28 3.30 2.90 1.53
CA CYS A 28 4.57 3.50 1.90
C CYS A 28 5.16 4.27 0.70
N GLY A 29 5.37 5.57 0.85
CA GLY A 29 5.96 6.42 -0.18
C GLY A 29 7.43 6.05 -0.46
N ALA A 30 8.19 5.66 0.56
CA ALA A 30 9.57 5.21 0.38
C ALA A 30 9.66 3.91 -0.44
N CYS A 31 8.76 2.94 -0.21
CA CYS A 31 8.65 1.76 -1.07
C CYS A 31 8.32 2.15 -2.51
N TYR A 32 7.39 3.10 -2.70
CA TYR A 32 7.01 3.57 -4.03
C TYR A 32 8.11 4.32 -4.77
N ALA A 33 9.06 4.93 -4.05
CA ALA A 33 10.26 5.53 -4.65
C ALA A 33 11.24 4.46 -5.17
N GLU A 34 11.24 3.25 -4.60
CA GLU A 34 12.11 2.15 -5.00
C GLU A 34 11.47 1.25 -6.07
N SER A 35 10.17 0.98 -5.93
CA SER A 35 9.42 0.10 -6.82
C SER A 35 7.95 0.49 -6.82
N VAL A 36 7.38 0.69 -8.01
CA VAL A 36 5.99 1.11 -8.23
C VAL A 36 4.97 -0.02 -8.02
N CYS A 37 5.16 -0.85 -7.00
CA CYS A 37 4.27 -1.95 -6.66
C CYS A 37 3.63 -1.76 -5.29
N HIS A 38 2.31 -1.96 -5.24
CA HIS A 38 1.59 -2.02 -3.98
C HIS A 38 1.86 -3.37 -3.29
N LYS A 39 2.05 -3.34 -1.98
CA LYS A 39 2.22 -4.55 -1.17
C LYS A 39 0.95 -4.87 -0.38
N ILE A 40 0.44 -6.08 -0.54
CA ILE A 40 -0.81 -6.52 0.07
C ILE A 40 -0.72 -6.57 1.60
N GLU A 41 0.49 -6.80 2.12
CA GLU A 41 0.84 -6.86 3.53
C GLU A 41 0.53 -5.55 4.24
N TRP A 42 0.59 -4.41 3.54
CA TRP A 42 0.18 -3.13 4.09
C TRP A 42 -1.29 -3.07 4.46
N GLN A 43 -2.14 -3.95 3.93
CA GLN A 43 -3.56 -4.02 4.30
C GLN A 43 -3.84 -5.02 5.42
N PHE A 44 -2.88 -5.79 5.92
CA PHE A 44 -3.19 -6.70 7.04
C PHE A 44 -3.50 -5.92 8.33
N LYS A 45 -4.49 -6.37 9.11
CA LYS A 45 -4.88 -5.73 10.37
C LYS A 45 -3.73 -5.66 11.39
N LYS A 46 -2.82 -6.63 11.35
CA LYS A 46 -1.61 -6.68 12.19
C LYS A 46 -0.51 -5.70 11.77
N THR A 47 -0.58 -5.14 10.56
CA THR A 47 0.48 -4.29 10.03
C THR A 47 0.44 -2.92 10.69
N VAL A 48 1.50 -2.64 11.45
CA VAL A 48 1.72 -1.40 12.20
C VAL A 48 2.42 -0.32 11.35
N GLY A 49 3.23 -0.73 10.37
CA GLY A 49 3.97 0.16 9.49
C GLY A 49 4.66 -0.58 8.34
N CYS A 50 5.59 0.07 7.67
CA CYS A 50 6.42 -0.55 6.63
C CYS A 50 7.69 -1.16 7.24
N ASP A 51 7.77 -2.49 7.35
CA ASP A 51 8.94 -3.17 7.94
C ASP A 51 10.28 -2.84 7.25
N ARG A 52 10.25 -2.56 5.94
CA ARG A 52 11.46 -2.22 5.17
C ARG A 52 12.04 -0.85 5.53
N HIS A 53 11.17 0.13 5.78
CA HIS A 53 11.59 1.53 5.97
C HIS A 53 11.39 2.02 7.40
N GLN A 54 10.78 1.21 8.27
CA GLN A 54 10.41 1.60 9.64
C GLN A 54 9.55 2.88 9.67
N LEU A 55 8.69 3.05 8.65
CA LEU A 55 7.81 4.21 8.47
C LEU A 55 6.33 3.85 8.63
N ARG A 56 5.55 4.73 9.27
CA ARG A 56 4.08 4.65 9.32
C ARG A 56 3.52 4.71 7.91
N LEU A 57 2.58 3.81 7.63
CA LEU A 57 1.88 3.79 6.34
C LEU A 57 0.91 4.96 6.24
N LEU A 58 0.85 5.58 5.07
CA LEU A 58 -0.10 6.63 4.75
C LEU A 58 -1.44 6.00 4.38
N SER A 59 -2.54 6.50 4.94
CA SER A 59 -3.91 6.10 4.57
C SER A 59 -4.65 7.13 3.71
N LYS A 60 -4.04 8.29 3.53
CA LYS A 60 -4.53 9.42 2.72
C LYS A 60 -3.33 10.22 2.22
N CYS A 61 -3.56 11.03 1.19
CA CYS A 61 -2.55 11.97 0.71
C CYS A 61 -2.15 12.93 1.84
N PRO A 62 -0.86 13.08 2.18
CA PRO A 62 -0.42 14.00 3.23
C PRO A 62 -0.54 15.48 2.84
N VAL A 63 -0.75 15.78 1.54
CA VAL A 63 -0.84 17.15 1.02
C VAL A 63 -2.29 17.64 0.94
N CYS A 64 -3.18 16.87 0.31
CA CYS A 64 -4.58 17.28 0.08
C CYS A 64 -5.61 16.44 0.85
N GLU A 65 -5.13 15.53 1.71
CA GLU A 65 -5.93 14.68 2.60
C GLU A 65 -6.93 13.72 1.93
N LYS A 66 -6.97 13.67 0.59
CA LYS A 66 -7.81 12.71 -0.14
C LYS A 66 -7.39 11.28 0.23
N PRO A 67 -8.32 10.41 0.67
CA PRO A 67 -8.05 8.99 0.88
C PRO A 67 -7.53 8.34 -0.42
N PHE A 68 -6.66 7.35 -0.29
CA PHE A 68 -6.19 6.63 -1.46
C PHE A 68 -7.30 5.72 -2.01
N PRO A 69 -7.54 5.71 -3.33
CA PRO A 69 -8.42 4.73 -3.95
C PRO A 69 -7.76 3.34 -3.90
N ILE A 70 -8.47 2.29 -4.34
CA ILE A 70 -7.88 0.95 -4.46
C ILE A 70 -6.65 0.97 -5.37
N PRO A 71 -5.63 0.12 -5.11
CA PRO A 71 -4.36 0.14 -5.87
C PRO A 71 -4.52 0.01 -7.39
N ALA A 72 -5.54 -0.70 -7.86
CA ALA A 72 -5.85 -0.83 -9.29
C ALA A 72 -6.18 0.50 -10.00
N LEU A 73 -6.50 1.57 -9.24
CA LEU A 73 -6.79 2.89 -9.78
C LEU A 73 -5.56 3.83 -9.76
N TRP A 74 -4.39 3.35 -9.35
CA TRP A 74 -3.18 4.16 -9.24
C TRP A 74 -2.40 4.15 -10.55
N MET A 75 -2.90 4.87 -11.55
CA MET A 75 -2.33 4.85 -12.91
C MET A 75 -0.88 5.37 -12.95
N ASP A 76 -0.61 6.52 -12.34
CA ASP A 76 0.71 7.18 -12.45
C ASP A 76 1.50 7.19 -11.13
N GLY A 77 1.11 6.38 -10.15
CA GLY A 77 1.79 6.36 -8.84
C GLY A 77 1.72 7.72 -8.11
N GLN A 78 0.63 8.46 -8.27
CA GLN A 78 0.45 9.81 -7.72
C GLN A 78 -0.96 10.03 -7.16
N CYS A 79 -1.12 11.09 -6.37
CA CYS A 79 -2.44 11.52 -5.92
C CYS A 79 -3.30 11.99 -7.10
N GLN A 80 -4.48 11.40 -7.29
CA GLN A 80 -5.45 11.81 -8.33
C GLN A 80 -6.11 13.19 -8.10
N ARG A 81 -5.70 13.96 -7.09
CA ARG A 81 -6.26 15.31 -6.80
C ARG A 81 -5.20 16.39 -6.88
N CYS A 82 -4.09 16.23 -6.17
CA CYS A 82 -3.02 17.23 -6.12
C CYS A 82 -1.76 16.83 -6.89
N PHE A 83 -1.79 15.68 -7.57
CA PHE A 83 -0.69 15.16 -8.41
C PHE A 83 0.65 14.96 -7.73
N THR A 84 0.74 15.13 -6.40
CA THR A 84 1.92 14.74 -5.63
C THR A 84 2.19 13.25 -5.83
N SER A 85 3.40 12.89 -6.24
CA SER A 85 3.79 11.49 -6.43
C SER A 85 3.84 10.75 -5.10
N PHE A 86 3.59 9.44 -5.10
CA PHE A 86 3.71 8.63 -3.88
C PHE A 86 5.15 8.61 -3.35
N ALA A 87 6.16 8.66 -4.24
CA ALA A 87 7.56 8.79 -3.86
C ALA A 87 7.82 10.05 -3.03
N GLU A 88 7.31 11.21 -3.48
CA GLU A 88 7.42 12.46 -2.72
C GLU A 88 6.69 12.42 -1.38
N MET A 89 5.67 11.57 -1.24
CA MET A 89 4.95 11.44 0.03
C MET A 89 5.80 10.84 1.15
N ALA A 90 6.92 10.19 0.81
CA ALA A 90 7.86 9.62 1.79
C ALA A 90 8.33 10.66 2.82
N LYS A 91 8.53 11.92 2.40
CA LYS A 91 8.99 13.01 3.29
C LYS A 91 8.01 13.38 4.41
N TYR A 92 6.74 12.97 4.27
CA TYR A 92 5.70 13.20 5.28
C TYR A 92 5.46 11.99 6.18
N GLN A 93 6.10 10.84 5.90
CA GLN A 93 5.97 9.65 6.73
C GLN A 93 6.81 9.78 8.00
N LYS A 94 6.23 9.39 9.13
CA LYS A 94 6.90 9.38 10.43
C LYS A 94 7.38 7.96 10.76
N PRO A 95 8.41 7.79 11.58
CA PRO A 95 8.77 6.48 12.14
C PRO A 95 7.60 5.83 12.90
N TYR A 96 7.54 4.49 12.92
CA TYR A 96 6.52 3.73 13.70
C TYR A 96 7.12 2.90 14.83
#